data_AF-A0A7V9JDL8-F1
#
_entry.id   AF-A0A7V9JDL8-F1
#
_cell.length_a   1.000
_cell.length_b   1.000
_cell.length_c   1.000
_cell.angle_alpha   90.00
_cell.angle_beta   90.00
_cell.angle_gamma   90.00
#
_symmetry.space_group_name_H-M   'P 1'
#
loop_
_entity.id
_entity.type
_entity.pdbx_description
1 polymer ?
#
loop_
_entity_poly.entity_id
_entity_poly.type
_entity_poly.pdbx_seq_one_letter_code
_entity_poly.pdbx_strand_id
1 'polypeptide(L)'
;MLHAIDLKQALTHVLWVGGPPGSGKTSIADLLAEKHGLQVYHFDRHEMAHFGRVDPQRHPALHAAHPDNMTPEQRWIAPSPQEMAQSTIASWTERFGMAVDDLLQCRSKQ
;
A
#
# COMPACT_ATOMS: atom_id res chain seq x y z
N MET A 1 -11.99 9.03 -14.17
CA MET A 1 -10.95 9.63 -13.31
C MET A 1 -11.69 10.32 -12.18
N LEU A 2 -11.73 9.72 -10.98
CA LEU A 2 -12.40 10.33 -9.83
C LEU A 2 -11.58 11.55 -9.38
N HIS A 3 -12.24 12.69 -9.15
CA HIS A 3 -11.54 13.87 -8.63
C HIS A 3 -11.19 13.66 -7.15
N ALA A 4 -10.21 14.41 -6.63
CA ALA A 4 -9.75 14.24 -5.25
C ALA A 4 -10.85 14.41 -4.19
N ILE A 5 -11.89 15.21 -4.49
CA ILE A 5 -13.08 15.36 -3.65
C ILE A 5 -13.92 14.07 -3.64
N ASP A 6 -14.06 13.41 -4.79
CA ASP A 6 -14.82 12.16 -4.94
C ASP A 6 -14.13 11.01 -4.21
N LEU A 7 -12.80 10.94 -4.25
CA LEU A 7 -12.03 9.93 -3.51
C LEU A 7 -12.17 10.08 -1.99
N LYS A 8 -12.10 11.33 -1.49
CA LYS A 8 -12.31 11.59 -0.06
C LYS A 8 -13.70 11.16 0.40
N GLN A 9 -14.73 11.49 -0.39
CA GLN A 9 -16.12 11.08 -0.13
C GLN A 9 -16.26 9.54 -0.13
N ALA A 10 -15.72 8.89 -1.17
CA ALA A 10 -15.80 7.45 -1.32
C ALA A 10 -15.11 6.69 -0.18
N LEU A 11 -14.04 7.24 0.40
CA LEU A 11 -13.24 6.59 1.45
C LEU A 11 -13.53 7.12 2.86
N THR A 12 -14.60 7.89 3.08
CA THR A 12 -14.99 8.40 4.41
C THR A 12 -15.22 7.30 5.45
N HIS A 13 -15.54 6.09 5.00
CA HIS A 13 -15.77 4.90 5.83
C HIS A 13 -14.48 4.14 6.19
N VAL A 14 -13.32 4.57 5.70
CA VAL A 14 -12.03 3.91 5.93
C VAL A 14 -11.26 4.59 7.06
N LEU A 15 -10.83 3.80 8.05
CA LEU A 15 -9.91 4.24 9.09
C LEU A 15 -8.46 3.85 8.71
N TRP A 16 -7.59 4.84 8.62
CA TRP A 16 -6.18 4.64 8.29
C TRP A 16 -5.31 4.54 9.56
N VAL A 17 -4.57 3.44 9.71
CA VAL A 17 -3.63 3.22 10.82
C VAL A 17 -2.20 3.16 10.26
N GLY A 18 -1.43 4.22 10.47
CA GLY A 18 -0.04 4.35 10.01
C GLY A 18 0.98 4.40 11.16
N GLY A 19 2.26 4.22 10.84
CA GLY A 19 3.35 4.24 11.84
C GLY A 19 4.49 3.25 11.53
N PRO A 20 5.62 3.34 12.25
CA PRO A 20 6.80 2.53 11.97
C PRO A 20 6.62 1.04 12.31
N PRO A 21 7.47 0.14 11.80
CA PRO A 21 7.51 -1.26 12.24
C PRO A 21 7.59 -1.37 13.77
N GLY A 22 6.90 -2.34 14.35
CA GLY A 22 6.89 -2.55 15.81
C GLY A 22 6.00 -1.60 16.62
N SER A 23 5.35 -0.60 16.03
CA SER A 23 4.50 0.35 16.77
C SER A 23 3.11 -0.18 17.18
N GLY A 24 2.82 -1.47 17.00
CA GLY A 24 1.54 -2.08 17.40
C GLY A 24 0.34 -1.85 16.47
N LYS A 25 0.55 -1.36 15.24
CA LYS A 25 -0.54 -1.07 14.26
C LYS A 25 -1.47 -2.24 14.01
N THR A 26 -0.89 -3.42 13.75
CA THR A 26 -1.65 -4.65 13.48
C THR A 26 -2.53 -4.98 14.67
N SER A 27 -1.96 -4.97 15.89
CA SER A 27 -2.70 -5.25 17.12
C SER A 27 -3.86 -4.28 17.34
N ILE A 28 -3.65 -2.97 17.18
CA ILE A 28 -4.75 -2.01 17.38
C ILE A 28 -5.80 -2.09 16.28
N ALA A 29 -5.42 -2.37 15.02
CA ALA A 29 -6.37 -2.56 13.92
C ALA A 29 -7.27 -3.78 14.15
N ASP A 30 -6.69 -4.90 14.58
CA ASP A 30 -7.44 -6.13 14.86
C ASP A 30 -8.39 -5.95 16.06
N LEU A 31 -7.92 -5.31 17.14
CA LEU A 31 -8.75 -4.99 18.31
C LEU A 31 -9.92 -4.06 17.98
N LEU A 32 -9.68 -3.04 17.14
CA LEU A 32 -10.74 -2.14 16.69
C LEU A 32 -11.76 -2.88 15.82
N ALA A 33 -11.29 -3.77 14.93
CA ALA A 33 -12.17 -4.54 14.07
C ALA A 33 -13.04 -5.52 14.84
N GLU A 34 -12.47 -6.24 15.81
CA GLU A 34 -13.22 -7.14 16.69
C GLU A 34 -14.27 -6.36 17.50
N LYS A 35 -13.86 -5.26 18.15
CA LYS A 35 -14.73 -4.46 19.02
C LYS A 35 -15.88 -3.78 18.27
N HIS A 36 -15.65 -3.37 17.03
CA HIS A 36 -16.61 -2.56 16.26
C HIS A 36 -17.19 -3.28 15.03
N GLY A 37 -16.90 -4.58 14.84
CA GLY A 37 -17.39 -5.36 13.71
C GLY A 37 -16.86 -4.89 12.35
N LEU A 38 -15.67 -4.29 12.31
CA LEU A 38 -15.06 -3.76 11.08
C LEU A 38 -14.30 -4.85 10.31
N GLN A 39 -13.95 -4.55 9.07
CA GLN A 39 -13.02 -5.37 8.28
C GLN A 39 -11.62 -4.77 8.36
N VAL A 40 -10.59 -5.63 8.36
CA VAL A 40 -9.18 -5.20 8.36
C VAL A 40 -8.58 -5.41 6.98
N TYR A 41 -8.04 -4.33 6.41
CA TYR A 41 -7.22 -4.37 5.21
C TYR A 41 -5.75 -4.20 5.59
N HIS A 42 -4.94 -5.25 5.47
CA HIS A 42 -3.51 -5.19 5.78
C HIS A 42 -2.71 -4.88 4.52
N PHE A 43 -2.27 -3.63 4.35
CA PHE A 43 -1.54 -3.16 3.18
C PHE A 43 -0.45 -4.13 2.67
N ASP A 44 0.45 -4.56 3.57
CA ASP A 44 1.59 -5.41 3.22
C ASP A 44 1.18 -6.82 2.75
N ARG A 45 0.01 -7.33 3.16
CA ARG A 45 -0.46 -8.67 2.75
C ARG A 45 -0.94 -8.70 1.30
N HIS A 46 -1.22 -7.54 0.70
CA HIS A 46 -1.65 -7.42 -0.69
C HIS A 46 -0.48 -7.18 -1.65
N GLU A 47 0.76 -7.11 -1.15
CA GLU A 47 1.93 -6.75 -1.96
C GLU A 47 2.10 -7.65 -3.20
N MET A 48 2.08 -8.97 -3.03
CA MET A 48 2.25 -9.90 -4.16
C MET A 48 1.08 -9.82 -5.16
N ALA A 49 -0.14 -9.57 -4.68
CA ALA A 49 -1.29 -9.36 -5.55
C ALA A 49 -1.17 -8.05 -6.35
N HIS A 50 -0.61 -7.00 -5.75
CA HIS A 50 -0.32 -5.74 -6.45
C HIS A 50 0.76 -5.94 -7.51
N PHE A 51 1.84 -6.66 -7.19
CA PHE A 51 2.85 -7.02 -8.18
C PHE A 51 2.26 -7.86 -9.33
N GLY A 52 1.36 -8.80 -9.05
CA GLY A 52 0.73 -9.63 -10.07
C GLY A 52 -0.17 -8.88 -11.07
N ARG A 53 -0.56 -7.64 -10.77
CA ARG A 53 -1.37 -6.78 -11.66
C ARG A 53 -0.69 -5.45 -12.00
N VAL A 54 0.62 -5.35 -11.76
CA VAL A 54 1.40 -4.15 -12.09
C VAL A 54 1.42 -3.95 -13.61
N ASP A 55 1.32 -2.71 -14.05
CA ASP A 55 1.45 -2.32 -15.45
C ASP A 55 2.74 -1.49 -15.53
N PRO A 56 3.80 -1.95 -16.24
CA PRO A 56 5.07 -1.23 -16.29
C PRO A 56 4.99 0.19 -16.87
N GLN A 57 3.98 0.49 -17.69
CA GLN A 57 3.80 1.84 -18.24
C GLN A 57 3.12 2.77 -17.24
N ARG A 58 2.22 2.24 -16.41
CA ARG A 58 1.47 3.01 -15.41
C ARG A 58 2.12 3.05 -14.04
N HIS A 59 2.87 2.01 -13.70
CA HIS A 59 3.51 1.77 -12.42
C HIS A 59 5.00 1.39 -12.59
N PRO A 60 5.81 2.23 -13.27
CA PRO A 60 7.20 1.93 -13.54
C PRO A 60 8.05 1.76 -12.27
N ALA A 61 7.79 2.53 -11.20
CA ALA A 61 8.57 2.44 -9.97
C ALA A 61 8.26 1.16 -9.18
N LEU A 62 6.98 0.79 -9.10
CA LEU A 62 6.56 -0.47 -8.47
C LEU A 62 7.03 -1.67 -9.30
N HIS A 63 6.95 -1.60 -10.63
CA HIS A 63 7.49 -2.65 -11.49
C HIS A 63 9.00 -2.84 -11.25
N ALA A 64 9.79 -1.75 -11.22
CA ALA A 64 11.21 -1.83 -10.91
C ALA A 64 11.48 -2.41 -9.51
N ALA A 65 10.63 -2.11 -8.52
CA ALA A 65 10.75 -2.61 -7.16
C ALA A 65 10.33 -4.08 -6.98
N HIS A 66 9.90 -4.80 -8.02
CA HIS A 66 9.55 -6.21 -7.94
C HIS A 66 10.72 -7.05 -7.40
N PRO A 67 10.49 -8.02 -6.48
CA PRO A 67 11.54 -8.86 -5.91
C PRO A 67 12.44 -9.52 -6.97
N ASP A 68 11.84 -10.03 -8.06
CA ASP A 68 12.59 -10.69 -9.14
C ASP A 68 13.36 -9.75 -10.07
N ASN A 69 13.13 -8.43 -9.98
CA ASN A 69 13.78 -7.44 -10.85
C ASN A 69 15.07 -6.87 -10.25
N MET A 70 15.40 -7.19 -8.99
CA MET A 70 16.61 -6.72 -8.32
C MET A 70 17.19 -7.77 -7.38
N THR A 71 18.50 -7.94 -7.40
CA THR A 71 19.19 -8.73 -6.38
C THR A 71 19.20 -8.00 -5.03
N PRO A 72 19.43 -8.70 -3.90
CA PRO A 72 19.60 -8.05 -2.60
C PRO A 72 20.71 -6.99 -2.57
N GLU A 73 21.81 -7.23 -3.28
CA GLU A 73 22.93 -6.28 -3.43
C GLU A 73 22.46 -4.97 -4.08
N GLN A 74 21.75 -5.09 -5.21
CA GLN A 74 21.23 -3.93 -5.95
C GLN A 74 20.17 -3.16 -5.15
N ARG A 75 19.41 -3.85 -4.31
CA ARG A 75 18.32 -3.25 -3.52
C ARG A 75 18.81 -2.58 -2.25
N TRP A 76 19.75 -3.20 -1.54
CA TRP A 76 20.06 -2.82 -0.16
C TRP A 76 21.49 -2.32 0.07
N ILE A 77 22.45 -2.66 -0.80
CA ILE A 77 23.87 -2.38 -0.56
C ILE A 77 24.41 -1.33 -1.53
N ALA A 78 24.17 -1.52 -2.83
CA ALA A 78 24.67 -0.63 -3.87
C ALA A 78 24.14 0.82 -3.80
N PRO A 79 22.83 1.08 -3.54
CA PRO A 79 22.31 2.45 -3.57
C PRO A 79 22.69 3.23 -2.31
N SER A 80 22.89 4.53 -2.48
CA SER A 80 22.96 5.45 -1.35
C SER A 80 21.63 5.49 -0.58
N PRO A 81 21.63 5.88 0.72
CA PRO A 81 20.40 6.04 1.49
C PRO A 81 19.37 6.96 0.83
N GLN A 82 19.81 8.00 0.13
CA GLN A 82 18.95 8.94 -0.59
C GLN A 82 18.27 8.28 -1.80
N GLU A 83 19.01 7.52 -2.60
CA GLU A 83 18.46 6.78 -3.74
C GLU A 83 17.49 5.68 -3.28
N MET A 84 17.82 4.98 -2.19
CA MET A 84 16.95 3.99 -1.58
C MET A 84 15.65 4.61 -1.07
N ALA A 85 15.73 5.76 -0.40
CA ALA A 85 14.55 6.48 0.06
C ALA A 85 13.68 6.95 -1.12
N GLN A 86 14.28 7.54 -2.16
CA GLN A 86 13.56 8.03 -3.33
C GLN A 86 12.84 6.90 -4.08
N SER A 87 13.53 5.80 -4.37
CA SER A 87 12.96 4.64 -5.07
C SER A 87 11.88 3.93 -4.24
N THR A 88 12.09 3.82 -2.93
CA THR A 88 11.08 3.26 -2.01
C THR A 88 9.84 4.13 -1.98
N ILE A 89 9.97 5.45 -1.80
CA ILE A 89 8.83 6.38 -1.81
C ILE A 89 8.07 6.30 -3.13
N ALA A 90 8.77 6.27 -4.27
CA ALA A 90 8.13 6.19 -5.59
C ALA A 90 7.32 4.90 -5.76
N SER A 91 7.91 3.74 -5.45
CA SER A 91 7.23 2.44 -5.57
C SER A 91 6.04 2.31 -4.59
N TRP A 92 6.18 2.80 -3.36
CA TRP A 92 5.09 2.82 -2.38
C TRP A 92 3.96 3.77 -2.77
N THR A 93 4.28 4.91 -3.41
CA THR A 93 3.27 5.86 -3.89
C THR A 93 2.39 5.22 -4.97
N GLU A 94 3.00 4.53 -5.94
CA GLU A 94 2.24 3.79 -6.97
C GLU A 94 1.41 2.66 -6.36
N ARG A 95 2.01 1.88 -5.45
CA ARG A 95 1.31 0.80 -4.75
C ARG A 95 0.15 1.28 -3.89
N PHE A 96 0.28 2.46 -3.26
CA PHE A 96 -0.80 3.06 -2.49
C PHE A 96 -2.04 3.33 -3.36
N GLY A 97 -1.84 3.75 -4.61
CA GLY A 97 -2.94 3.85 -5.58
C GLY A 97 -3.68 2.53 -5.77
N MET A 98 -2.96 1.41 -5.85
CA MET A 98 -3.56 0.07 -5.99
C MET A 98 -4.34 -0.35 -4.73
N ALA A 99 -3.89 0.05 -3.54
CA ALA A 99 -4.65 -0.18 -2.31
C ALA A 99 -5.93 0.68 -2.26
N VAL A 100 -5.89 1.91 -2.77
CA VAL A 100 -7.09 2.72 -2.94
C VAL A 100 -8.08 2.03 -3.89
N ASP A 101 -7.61 1.50 -5.01
CA ASP A 101 -8.45 0.75 -5.96
C ASP A 101 -9.11 -0.48 -5.30
N ASP A 102 -8.40 -1.19 -4.41
CA ASP A 102 -8.96 -2.31 -3.64
C ASP A 102 -10.05 -1.84 -2.68
N LEU A 103 -9.79 -0.77 -1.91
CA LEU A 103 -10.74 -0.24 -0.94
C LEU A 103 -11.99 0.32 -1.59
N LEU A 104 -11.89 0.90 -2.80
CA LEU A 104 -13.05 1.34 -3.59
C LEU A 104 -13.93 0.17 -4.06
N GLN A 105 -13.39 -1.05 -4.11
CA GLN A 105 -14.15 -2.27 -4.42
C GLN A 105 -14.75 -2.93 -3.19
N CYS A 106 -14.19 -2.67 -1.99
CA CYS A 106 -14.77 -3.10 -0.73
C CYS A 106 -16.07 -2.35 -0.45
N ARG A 107 -17.20 -3.06 -0.46
CA ARG A 107 -18.48 -2.46 -0.08
C ARG A 107 -18.56 -2.24 1.42
N SER A 108 -19.08 -1.09 1.85
CA SER A 108 -19.54 -0.95 3.23
C SER A 108 -20.69 -1.94 3.47
N LYS A 109 -20.70 -2.63 4.61
CA LYS A 109 -21.91 -3.31 5.06
C LYS A 109 -22.96 -2.23 5.30
N GLN A 110 -24.13 -2.35 4.66
CA GLN A 110 -25.31 -1.55 4.97
C GLN A 110 -25.85 -1.92 6.35
#